data_AF-A0A7V9LRE6-F1
#
_entry.id   AF-A0A7V9LRE6-F1
#
_cell.length_a   1.000
_cell.length_b   1.000
_cell.length_c   1.000
_cell.angle_alpha   90.00
_cell.angle_beta   90.00
_cell.angle_gamma   90.00
#
_symmetry.space_group_name_H-M   'P 1'
#
loop_
_entity.id
_entity.type
_entity.pdbx_description
1 polymer ?
#
loop_
_entity_poly.entity_id
_entity_poly.type
_entity_poly.pdbx_seq_one_letter_code
_entity_poly.pdbx_strand_id
1 'polypeptide(L)'
;LLVAETTATVAARVREARARQAHRYRGTRWRRNAEVPGSALRSRWLVRARRVADLEDQLAQGRLSARGVDRVLRLCWTLADLAGRAEPDDRDVEMAAGMHGAEALRLDSWQRERDTRQALRPADDLDAVGRS
;
A
#
# COMPACT_ATOMS: atom_id res chain seq x y z
N LEU A 1 -16.71 23.82 7.41
CA LEU A 1 -15.41 24.48 7.64
C LEU A 1 -14.38 23.41 7.98
N LEU A 2 -13.49 23.07 7.05
CA LEU A 2 -12.36 22.22 7.36
C LEU A 2 -11.35 23.07 8.12
N VAL A 3 -11.33 22.94 9.44
CA VAL A 3 -10.28 23.53 10.27
C VAL A 3 -9.00 22.75 9.98
N ALA A 4 -7.97 23.44 9.48
CA ALA A 4 -6.67 22.83 9.27
C ALA A 4 -6.11 22.34 10.62
N GLU A 5 -5.54 21.13 10.65
CA GLU A 5 -4.85 20.64 11.84
C GLU A 5 -3.71 21.59 12.22
N THR A 6 -3.53 21.83 13.52
CA THR A 6 -2.42 22.65 13.99
C THR A 6 -1.09 21.93 13.78
N THR A 7 -0.01 22.69 13.56
CA THR A 7 1.35 22.13 13.50
C THR A 7 1.71 21.36 14.77
N ALA A 8 1.21 21.78 15.93
CA ALA A 8 1.42 21.08 17.20
C ALA A 8 0.79 19.68 17.20
N THR A 9 -0.44 19.54 16.69
CA THR A 9 -1.14 18.26 16.52
C THR A 9 -0.35 17.32 15.61
N VAL A 10 0.09 17.82 14.45
CA VAL A 10 0.89 17.04 13.49
C VAL A 10 2.23 16.62 14.13
N ALA A 11 2.92 17.54 14.81
CA ALA A 11 4.19 17.25 15.47
C ALA A 11 4.04 16.18 16.57
N ALA A 12 2.93 16.18 17.32
CA ALA A 12 2.65 15.14 18.31
C ALA A 12 2.49 13.75 17.65
N ARG A 13 1.70 13.65 16.57
CA ARG A 13 1.52 12.41 15.80
C ARG A 13 2.85 11.88 15.25
N VAL A 14 3.68 12.77 14.72
CA VAL A 14 5.02 12.41 14.21
C VAL A 14 5.94 11.92 15.33
N ARG A 15 5.91 12.54 16.52
CA ARG A 15 6.69 12.08 17.68
C ARG A 15 6.29 10.68 18.11
N GLU A 16 5.00 10.40 18.21
CA GLU A 16 4.52 9.06 18.55
C GLU A 16 4.89 8.01 17.49
N ALA A 17 4.73 8.35 16.20
CA ALA A 17 5.14 7.47 15.12
C ALA A 17 6.63 7.10 15.24
N ARG A 18 7.50 8.07 15.52
CA ARG A 18 8.93 7.82 15.76
C ARG A 18 9.19 6.96 17.01
N ALA A 19 8.39 7.11 18.06
CA ALA A 19 8.50 6.26 19.25
C ALA A 19 8.14 4.79 18.92
N ARG A 20 7.11 4.55 18.10
CA ARG A 20 6.75 3.21 17.60
C ARG A 20 7.86 2.59 16.77
N GLN A 21 8.49 3.37 15.88
CA GLN A 21 9.65 2.93 15.09
C GLN A 21 10.83 2.54 15.97
N ALA A 22 11.21 3.41 16.91
CA ALA A 22 12.31 3.15 17.82
C ALA A 22 12.05 1.90 18.68
N HIS A 23 10.80 1.70 19.11
CA HIS A 23 10.39 0.49 19.85
C HIS A 23 10.51 -0.77 18.98
N ARG A 24 9.96 -0.76 17.76
CA ARG A 24 10.01 -1.88 16.81
C ARG A 24 11.44 -2.34 16.49
N TYR A 25 12.37 -1.38 16.43
CA TYR A 25 13.77 -1.63 16.06
C TYR A 25 14.72 -1.77 17.26
N ARG A 26 14.20 -1.92 18.48
CA ARG A 26 15.02 -2.23 19.67
C ARG A 26 15.88 -3.47 19.43
N GLY A 27 17.12 -3.43 19.93
CA GLY A 27 18.11 -4.48 19.68
C GLY A 27 18.74 -4.45 18.29
N THR A 28 18.46 -3.43 17.47
CA THR A 28 19.13 -3.21 16.18
C THR A 28 19.84 -1.85 16.18
N ARG A 29 20.63 -1.60 15.13
CA ARG A 29 21.24 -0.28 14.89
C ARG A 29 20.26 0.77 14.37
N TRP A 30 19.07 0.37 13.94
CA TRP A 30 18.09 1.27 13.33
C TRP A 30 17.18 1.90 14.40
N ARG A 31 16.66 3.07 14.08
CA ARG A 31 15.74 3.85 14.92
C ARG A 31 14.51 4.32 14.14
N ARG A 32 14.62 4.45 12.82
CA ARG A 32 13.56 4.93 11.92
C ARG A 32 13.36 4.01 10.71
N ASN A 33 12.16 3.99 10.16
CA ASN A 33 11.83 3.20 8.96
C ASN A 33 12.77 3.52 7.77
N ALA A 34 13.20 4.79 7.65
CA ALA A 34 14.13 5.28 6.63
C ALA A 34 15.51 4.61 6.65
N GLU A 35 15.93 4.08 7.79
CA GLU A 35 17.28 3.53 7.97
C GLU A 35 17.31 2.03 7.67
N VAL A 36 16.15 1.38 7.57
CA VAL A 36 16.03 -0.06 7.37
C VAL A 36 16.28 -0.42 5.89
N PRO A 37 17.23 -1.33 5.60
CA PRO A 37 17.46 -1.85 4.25
C PRO A 37 16.24 -2.58 3.72
N GLY A 38 16.03 -2.50 2.40
CA GLY A 38 14.93 -3.18 1.71
C GLY A 38 14.91 -4.69 1.95
N SER A 39 16.07 -5.34 1.92
CA SER A 39 16.20 -6.76 2.23
C SER A 39 15.68 -7.13 3.62
N ALA A 40 15.85 -6.24 4.61
CA ALA A 40 15.36 -6.48 5.96
C ALA A 40 13.85 -6.23 6.09
N LEU A 41 13.30 -5.26 5.34
CA LEU A 41 11.84 -5.08 5.20
C LEU A 41 11.19 -6.31 4.56
N ARG A 42 11.85 -6.94 3.59
CA ARG A 42 11.36 -8.14 2.88
C ARG A 42 11.67 -9.48 3.56
N SER A 43 12.25 -9.48 4.75
CA SER A 43 12.57 -10.74 5.47
C SER A 43 12.21 -10.73 6.95
N ARG A 44 12.37 -9.59 7.64
CA ARG A 44 12.16 -9.49 9.08
C ARG A 44 10.96 -8.61 9.47
N TRP A 45 10.72 -7.54 8.72
CA TRP A 45 9.59 -6.62 8.95
C TRP A 45 8.65 -6.58 7.75
N LEU A 46 8.15 -7.77 7.42
CA LEU A 46 7.23 -7.98 6.31
C LEU A 46 5.98 -7.13 6.48
N VAL A 47 5.53 -6.55 5.37
CA VAL A 47 4.17 -6.04 5.27
C VAL A 47 3.30 -7.23 4.89
N ARG A 48 2.37 -7.62 5.78
CA ARG A 48 1.50 -8.80 5.59
C ARG A 48 0.17 -8.47 4.90
N ALA A 49 0.00 -7.22 4.46
CA ALA A 49 -1.18 -6.78 3.73
C ALA A 49 -1.31 -7.56 2.40
N ARG A 50 -2.53 -7.97 2.06
CA ARG A 50 -2.80 -8.82 0.87
C ARG A 50 -2.36 -8.13 -0.42
N ARG A 51 -2.47 -6.79 -0.48
CA ARG A 51 -2.10 -5.97 -1.64
C ARG A 51 -0.60 -5.90 -1.89
N VAL A 52 0.24 -6.46 -1.03
CA VAL A 52 1.68 -6.57 -1.32
C VAL A 52 1.92 -7.44 -2.56
N ALA A 53 1.07 -8.46 -2.81
CA ALA A 53 1.15 -9.28 -4.02
C ALA A 53 1.05 -8.44 -5.31
N ASP A 54 0.20 -7.40 -5.31
CA ASP A 54 0.07 -6.50 -6.46
C ASP A 54 1.38 -5.73 -6.75
N LEU A 55 2.21 -5.45 -5.72
CA LEU A 55 3.52 -4.82 -5.90
C LEU A 55 4.55 -5.80 -6.50
N GLU A 56 4.45 -7.07 -6.13
CA GLU A 56 5.30 -8.14 -6.67
C GLU A 56 4.99 -8.39 -8.15
N ASP A 57 3.71 -8.39 -8.53
CA ASP A 57 3.28 -8.48 -9.93
C ASP A 57 3.82 -7.32 -10.77
N GLN A 58 3.73 -6.09 -10.24
CA GLN A 58 4.28 -4.92 -10.92
C GLN A 58 5.80 -4.97 -11.05
N LEU A 59 6.50 -5.54 -10.06
CA LEU A 59 7.93 -5.79 -10.15
C LEU A 59 8.25 -6.82 -11.24
N ALA A 60 7.54 -7.94 -11.26
CA ALA A 60 7.72 -8.99 -12.27
C ALA A 60 7.47 -8.48 -13.69
N GLN A 61 6.53 -7.55 -13.85
CA GLN A 61 6.17 -6.93 -15.13
C GLN A 61 7.03 -5.69 -15.48
N GLY A 62 8.04 -5.36 -14.66
CA GLY A 62 8.94 -4.22 -14.87
C GLY A 62 8.30 -2.84 -14.71
N ARG A 63 7.03 -2.77 -14.26
CA ARG A 63 6.32 -1.52 -13.96
C ARG A 63 6.80 -0.87 -12.67
N LEU A 64 7.37 -1.66 -11.77
CA LEU A 64 8.01 -1.20 -10.55
C LEU A 64 9.43 -1.76 -10.46
N SER A 65 10.38 -0.95 -9.98
CA SER A 65 11.73 -1.46 -9.68
C SER A 65 11.78 -2.07 -8.28
N ALA A 66 12.78 -2.91 -7.99
CA ALA A 66 12.99 -3.43 -6.64
C ALA A 66 13.17 -2.32 -5.59
N ARG A 67 13.87 -1.23 -5.96
CA ARG A 67 13.99 -0.03 -5.10
C ARG A 67 12.65 0.66 -4.90
N GLY A 68 11.78 0.61 -5.89
CA GLY A 68 10.42 1.13 -5.81
C GLY A 68 9.55 0.34 -4.83
N VAL A 69 9.59 -0.99 -4.90
CA VAL A 69 8.98 -1.88 -3.91
C VAL A 69 9.49 -1.55 -2.50
N ASP A 70 10.81 -1.46 -2.32
CA ASP A 70 11.41 -1.15 -1.02
C ASP A 70 10.95 0.23 -0.48
N ARG A 71 10.73 1.22 -1.37
CA ARG A 71 10.20 2.53 -0.99
C ARG A 71 8.74 2.43 -0.54
N VAL A 72 7.90 1.71 -1.28
CA VAL A 72 6.49 1.50 -0.93
C VAL A 72 6.37 0.80 0.42
N LEU A 73 7.05 -0.33 0.63
CA LEU A 73 7.02 -1.07 1.90
C LEU A 73 7.42 -0.21 3.10
N ARG A 74 8.43 0.65 2.92
CA ARG A 74 8.87 1.59 3.96
C ARG A 74 7.82 2.66 4.27
N LEU A 75 7.13 3.16 3.24
CA LEU A 75 6.04 4.10 3.41
C LEU A 75 4.85 3.45 4.13
N CYS A 76 4.52 2.19 3.83
CA CYS A 76 3.47 1.45 4.54
C CYS A 76 3.71 1.44 6.05
N TRP A 77 4.93 1.11 6.48
CA TRP A 77 5.31 1.18 7.90
C TRP A 77 5.14 2.58 8.50
N THR A 78 5.49 3.62 7.74
CA THR A 78 5.37 5.01 8.20
C THR A 78 3.90 5.43 8.35
N LEU A 79 3.03 5.02 7.42
CA LEU A 79 1.60 5.28 7.47
C LEU A 79 0.93 4.55 8.64
N ALA A 80 1.29 3.28 8.87
CA ALA A 80 0.84 2.52 10.03
C ALA A 80 1.25 3.20 11.36
N ASP A 81 2.51 3.65 11.46
CA ASP A 81 3.02 4.33 12.66
C ASP A 81 2.28 5.65 12.94
N LEU A 82 2.00 6.43 11.89
CA LEU A 82 1.24 7.68 11.97
C LEU A 82 -0.22 7.45 12.36
N ALA A 83 -0.79 6.32 11.95
CA ALA A 83 -2.15 5.93 12.30
C ALA A 83 -2.23 5.12 13.61
N GLY A 84 -1.11 4.92 14.30
CA GLY A 84 -1.06 4.21 15.57
C GLY A 84 -1.26 2.70 15.49
N ARG A 85 -1.11 2.10 14.30
CA ARG A 85 -1.24 0.66 14.07
C ARG A 85 0.07 -0.09 14.32
N ALA A 86 -0.05 -1.34 14.76
CA ALA A 86 1.08 -2.23 15.00
C ALA A 86 1.69 -2.76 13.69
N GLU A 87 0.87 -2.98 12.67
CA GLU A 87 1.25 -3.46 11.35
C GLU A 87 0.55 -2.65 10.24
N PRO A 88 1.15 -2.53 9.04
CA PRO A 88 0.49 -1.89 7.91
C PRO A 88 -0.61 -2.76 7.31
N ASP A 89 -1.66 -2.11 6.82
CA ASP A 89 -2.77 -2.76 6.15
C ASP A 89 -2.82 -2.45 4.64
N ASP A 90 -3.86 -2.91 3.96
CA ASP A 90 -4.02 -2.71 2.52
C ASP A 90 -4.22 -1.24 2.12
N ARG A 91 -4.76 -0.40 3.02
CA ARG A 91 -4.92 1.03 2.77
C ARG A 91 -3.56 1.72 2.77
N ASP A 92 -2.65 1.26 3.64
CA ASP A 92 -1.27 1.75 3.67
C ASP A 92 -0.54 1.43 2.36
N VAL A 93 -0.71 0.21 1.83
CA VAL A 93 -0.13 -0.20 0.54
C VAL A 93 -0.66 0.66 -0.60
N GLU A 94 -1.96 0.83 -0.68
CA GLU A 94 -2.62 1.61 -1.73
C GLU A 94 -2.16 3.07 -1.71
N MET A 95 -2.13 3.68 -0.53
CA MET A 95 -1.68 5.06 -0.36
C MET A 95 -0.18 5.22 -0.69
N ALA A 96 0.67 4.32 -0.18
CA ALA A 96 2.10 4.37 -0.39
C ALA A 96 2.49 4.20 -1.88
N ALA A 97 1.85 3.28 -2.59
CA ALA A 97 2.05 3.10 -4.02
C ALA A 97 1.61 4.34 -4.82
N GLY A 98 0.46 4.90 -4.47
CA GLY A 98 -0.04 6.12 -5.08
C GLY A 98 0.89 7.32 -4.93
N MET A 99 1.60 7.44 -3.80
CA MET A 99 2.62 8.47 -3.58
C MET A 99 3.92 8.23 -4.36
N HIS A 100 4.20 6.97 -4.73
CA HIS A 100 5.39 6.62 -5.50
C HIS A 100 5.21 6.86 -7.01
N GLY A 101 4.01 7.21 -7.48
CA GLY A 101 3.69 7.21 -8.91
C GLY A 101 3.44 5.80 -9.45
N ALA A 102 3.26 4.80 -8.57
CA ALA A 102 2.75 3.49 -8.94
C ALA A 102 1.22 3.59 -9.13
N GLU A 103 0.83 4.33 -10.16
CA GLU A 103 -0.57 4.52 -10.57
C GLU A 103 -1.25 3.19 -10.96
N ALA A 104 -0.44 2.18 -11.23
CA ALA A 104 -0.85 0.83 -11.57
C ALA A 104 -1.69 0.14 -10.46
N LEU A 105 -1.48 0.40 -9.15
CA LEU A 105 -2.39 -0.18 -8.14
C LEU A 105 -3.81 0.37 -8.23
N ARG A 106 -3.98 1.63 -8.64
CA ARG A 106 -5.30 2.23 -8.82
C ARG A 106 -5.98 1.60 -10.03
N LEU A 107 -5.30 1.52 -11.16
CA LEU A 107 -5.86 0.97 -12.41
C LEU A 107 -6.17 -0.53 -12.32
N ASP A 108 -5.35 -1.33 -11.66
CA ASP A 108 -5.60 -2.78 -11.53
C ASP A 108 -6.80 -3.10 -10.62
N SER A 109 -7.13 -2.23 -9.65
CA SER A 109 -8.38 -2.37 -8.88
C SER A 109 -9.63 -2.01 -9.69
N TRP A 110 -9.57 -0.95 -10.52
CA TRP A 110 -10.65 -0.62 -11.46
C TRP A 110 -10.82 -1.69 -12.52
N GLN A 111 -9.72 -2.23 -13.07
CA GLN A 111 -9.76 -3.25 -14.11
C GLN A 111 -10.29 -4.57 -13.55
N ARG A 112 -9.81 -5.05 -12.39
CA ARG A 112 -10.35 -6.25 -11.73
C ARG A 112 -11.82 -6.11 -11.34
N GLU A 113 -12.25 -4.94 -10.87
CA GLU A 113 -13.67 -4.70 -10.54
C GLU A 113 -14.55 -4.59 -11.80
N ARG A 114 -14.03 -4.04 -12.91
CA ARG A 114 -14.70 -4.10 -14.23
C ARG A 114 -14.77 -5.51 -14.77
N ASP A 115 -13.68 -6.27 -14.71
CA ASP A 115 -13.62 -7.65 -15.17
C ASP A 115 -14.53 -8.54 -14.32
N THR A 116 -14.60 -8.30 -13.01
CA THR A 116 -15.55 -8.99 -12.10
C THR A 116 -17.00 -8.60 -12.41
N ARG A 117 -17.30 -7.31 -12.62
CA ARG A 117 -18.64 -6.86 -13.03
C ARG A 117 -19.03 -7.36 -14.43
N GLN A 118 -18.07 -7.52 -15.33
CA GLN A 118 -18.27 -8.01 -16.69
C GLN A 118 -18.40 -9.54 -16.73
N ALA A 119 -17.68 -10.27 -15.88
CA ALA A 119 -17.80 -11.71 -15.70
C ALA A 119 -19.07 -12.12 -14.94
N LEU A 120 -19.64 -11.22 -14.13
CA LEU A 120 -20.94 -11.40 -13.47
C LEU A 120 -22.13 -10.90 -14.32
N ARG A 121 -21.91 -10.44 -15.56
CA ARG A 121 -23.04 -10.23 -16.48
C ARG A 121 -23.59 -11.61 -16.88
N PRO A 122 -24.88 -11.88 -16.64
CA PRO A 122 -25.49 -13.11 -17.15
C PRO A 122 -25.35 -13.15 -18.68
N ALA A 123 -25.06 -14.33 -19.22
CA ALA A 123 -24.81 -14.58 -20.65
C ALA A 123 -26.08 -14.56 -21.52
N ASP A 124 -27.17 -13.95 -21.03
CA ASP A 124 -28.48 -14.01 -21.68
C ASP A 124 -28.90 -12.61 -22.12
N ASP A 125 -28.62 -12.29 -23.40
CA ASP A 125 -29.48 -11.45 -24.26
C ASP A 125 -28.94 -11.36 -25.71
N LEU A 126 -28.59 -12.50 -26.34
CA LEU A 126 -28.30 -12.53 -27.79
C LEU A 126 -29.14 -13.52 -28.62
N ASP A 127 -30.15 -14.17 -28.05
CA ASP A 127 -31.01 -15.09 -28.81
C ASP A 127 -32.46 -14.59 -29.07
N ALA A 128 -32.74 -13.30 -28.84
CA ALA A 128 -34.08 -12.73 -29.03
C ALA A 128 -34.18 -11.64 -30.12
N VAL A 129 -33.59 -11.86 -31.30
CA VAL A 129 -34.14 -11.27 -32.54
C VAL A 129 -34.19 -12.38 -33.60
N GLY A 130 -35.28 -13.12 -33.54
CA GLY A 130 -35.61 -14.19 -34.45
C GLY A 130 -35.75 -13.70 -35.89
N ARG A 131 -35.20 -14.52 -36.78
CA ARG A 131 -35.60 -14.64 -38.17
C ARG A 131 -37.13 -14.81 -38.25
N SER A 132 -37.80 -13.92 -38.97
CA SER A 132 -38.94 -14.19 -39.87
C SER A 132 -39.23 -12.94 -40.70
#